data_AF-A0A6C0ZQ94-F1
#
_entry.id   AF-A0A6C0ZQ94-F1
#
_cell.length_a   1.000
_cell.length_b   1.000
_cell.length_c   1.000
_cell.angle_alpha   90.00
_cell.angle_beta   90.00
_cell.angle_gamma   90.00
#
_symmetry.space_group_name_H-M   'P 1'
#
loop_
_entity.id
_entity.type
_entity.pdbx_description
1 polymer ?
#
loop_
_entity_poly.entity_id
_entity_poly.type
_entity_poly.pdbx_seq_one_letter_code
_entity_poly.pdbx_strand_id
1 'polypeptide(L)' 'FYTTVQPETLLERCEETLGVNHEFADITYFAADHRFSYNHTIWSNDPEVQPNRISKVIAF' A
#
# COMPACT_ATOMS: atom_id res chain seq x y z
N PHE A 1 2.53 -9.25 -3.66
CA PHE A 1 1.60 -9.03 -4.80
C PHE A 1 2.07 -7.82 -5.58
N TYR A 2 2.25 -7.93 -6.90
CA TYR A 2 2.75 -6.84 -7.74
C TYR A 2 1.59 -6.15 -8.45
N THR A 3 1.52 -4.83 -8.39
CA THR A 3 0.43 -4.02 -8.99
C THR A 3 0.95 -2.72 -9.57
N THR A 4 0.17 -2.07 -10.43
CA THR A 4 0.44 -0.70 -10.92
C THR A 4 -0.25 0.38 -10.08
N VAL A 5 -1.14 -0.02 -9.15
CA VAL A 5 -1.81 0.91 -8.23
C VAL A 5 -0.79 1.50 -7.26
N GLN A 6 -0.86 2.82 -7.06
CA GLN A 6 0.09 3.54 -6.20
C GLN A 6 -0.25 3.38 -4.70
N PRO A 7 0.76 3.38 -3.81
CA PRO A 7 0.56 3.21 -2.36
C PRO A 7 -0.41 4.24 -1.75
N GLU A 8 -0.41 5.47 -2.25
CA GLU A 8 -1.29 6.54 -1.78
C GLU A 8 -2.76 6.24 -2.07
N THR A 9 -3.06 5.69 -3.26
CA THR A 9 -4.42 5.29 -3.61
C THR A 9 -4.89 4.10 -2.77
N LEU A 10 -4.00 3.16 -2.45
CA LEU A 10 -4.35 2.03 -1.57
C LEU A 10 -4.68 2.52 -0.16
N LEU A 11 -3.86 3.43 0.37
CA LEU A 11 -4.07 4.04 1.69
C LEU A 11 -5.38 4.83 1.74
N GLU A 12 -5.64 5.69 0.74
CA GLU A 12 -6.88 6.47 0.64
C GLU A 12 -8.12 5.57 0.70
N ARG A 13 -8.11 4.43 -0.02
CA ARG A 13 -9.25 3.49 0.03
C ARG A 13 -9.40 2.84 1.40
N CYS A 14 -8.31 2.52 2.09
CA CYS A 14 -8.37 2.04 3.46
C CYS A 14 -8.93 3.11 4.42
N GLU A 15 -8.47 4.35 4.31
CA GLU A 15 -8.92 5.48 5.14
C GLU A 15 -10.41 5.75 4.98
N GLU A 16 -10.89 5.86 3.75
CA GLU A 16 -12.32 6.06 3.44
C GLU A 16 -13.18 4.90 3.95
N THR A 17 -12.69 3.66 3.82
CA THR A 17 -13.44 2.46 4.22
C THR A 17 -13.54 2.35 5.74
N LEU A 18 -12.46 2.64 6.46
CA LEU A 18 -12.42 2.52 7.91
C LEU A 18 -13.12 3.70 8.60
N GLY A 19 -13.11 4.90 7.99
CA GLY A 19 -13.82 6.08 8.51
C GLY A 19 -13.33 6.54 9.88
N VAL A 20 -12.09 6.24 10.24
CA VAL A 20 -11.51 6.57 11.55
C VAL A 20 -11.09 8.03 11.58
N ASN A 21 -11.39 8.73 12.68
CA ASN A 21 -11.20 10.16 12.84
C ASN A 21 -10.26 10.56 14.00
N HIS A 22 -9.64 9.60 14.67
CA HIS A 22 -8.65 9.85 15.71
C HIS A 22 -7.22 9.75 15.15
N GLU A 23 -6.31 10.52 15.74
CA GLU A 23 -4.94 10.72 15.24
C GLU A 23 -4.09 9.44 15.21
N PHE A 24 -4.34 8.50 16.13
CA PHE A 24 -3.51 7.31 16.34
C PHE A 24 -4.08 6.03 15.70
N ALA A 25 -4.58 6.14 14.47
CA ALA A 25 -5.14 4.99 13.75
C ALA A 25 -4.07 4.05 13.18
N ASP A 26 -2.88 4.57 12.88
CA ASP A 26 -1.69 3.81 12.45
C ASP A 26 -2.00 2.73 11.38
N ILE A 27 -2.72 3.13 10.33
CA ILE A 27 -3.24 2.22 9.30
C ILE A 27 -2.10 1.53 8.55
N THR A 28 -2.21 0.21 8.42
CA THR A 28 -1.36 -0.62 7.55
C THR A 28 -2.23 -1.51 6.67
N TYR A 29 -1.71 -1.94 5.52
CA TYR A 29 -2.49 -2.70 4.53
C TYR A 29 -1.65 -3.79 3.84
N PHE A 30 -2.33 -4.87 3.43
CA PHE A 30 -1.74 -6.07 2.83
C PHE A 30 -2.67 -6.66 1.77
N ALA A 31 -2.11 -7.42 0.82
CA ALA A 31 -2.90 -8.22 -0.10
C ALA A 31 -3.32 -9.56 0.54
N ALA A 32 -4.59 -9.90 0.40
CA ALA A 32 -5.18 -11.15 0.82
C ALA A 32 -6.36 -11.49 -0.10
N ASP A 33 -6.46 -12.73 -0.58
CA ASP A 33 -7.57 -13.16 -1.43
C ASP A 33 -8.85 -13.42 -0.62
N HIS A 34 -8.69 -13.91 0.61
CA HIS A 34 -9.79 -14.16 1.54
C HIS A 34 -9.29 -14.12 2.99
N ARG A 35 -10.22 -14.21 3.94
CA ARG A 35 -9.95 -14.12 5.40
C ARG A 35 -9.00 -15.17 6.00
N PHE A 36 -8.52 -16.13 5.21
CA PHE A 36 -7.58 -17.17 5.66
C PHE A 36 -6.20 -17.01 5.01
N SER A 37 -6.02 -16.05 4.10
CA SER A 37 -4.72 -15.70 3.55
C SER A 37 -3.87 -15.02 4.64
N TYR A 38 -2.55 -15.15 4.53
CA TYR A 38 -1.64 -14.34 5.33
C TYR A 38 -1.58 -12.90 4.79
N ASN A 39 -0.95 -12.02 5.56
CA ASN A 39 -0.66 -10.65 5.16
C ASN A 39 0.51 -10.61 4.19
N HIS A 40 0.23 -10.51 2.89
CA HIS A 40 1.26 -10.43 1.86
C HIS A 40 1.55 -8.96 1.48
N THR A 41 2.82 -8.58 1.43
CA THR A 41 3.23 -7.23 1.01
C THR A 41 2.75 -6.92 -0.41
N ILE A 42 2.22 -5.70 -0.60
CA ILE A 42 1.89 -5.14 -1.91
C ILE A 42 3.10 -4.36 -2.42
N TRP A 43 3.54 -4.67 -3.63
CA TRP A 43 4.59 -3.94 -4.33
C TRP A 43 4.00 -3.18 -5.51
N SER A 44 4.06 -1.86 -5.48
CA SER A 44 3.68 -0.99 -6.60
C SER A 44 4.85 -0.89 -7.58
N ASN A 45 4.67 -1.46 -8.77
CA ASN A 45 5.64 -1.42 -9.85
C ASN A 45 5.91 0.02 -10.28
N ASP A 46 7.18 0.32 -10.56
CA ASP A 46 7.56 1.60 -11.11
C ASP A 46 6.98 1.79 -12.52
N PRO A 47 6.63 3.02 -12.91
CA PRO A 47 6.19 3.31 -14.27
C PRO A 47 7.36 3.12 -15.25
N GLU A 48 7.04 2.86 -16.53
CA GLU A 48 8.04 2.70 -17.59
C GLU A 48 8.94 3.93 -17.73
N VAL A 49 8.35 5.12 -17.58
CA VAL A 49 9.07 6.39 -17.56
C VAL A 49 9.20 6.86 -16.12
N GLN A 50 10.40 6.70 -15.57
CA GLN A 50 10.72 7.08 -14.19
C GLN A 50 11.70 8.26 -14.15
N PRO A 51 11.40 9.35 -13.42
CA PRO A 51 12.39 10.40 -13.17
C PRO A 51 13.55 9.84 -12.32
N ASN A 52 14.77 10.36 -12.50
CA ASN A 52 15.95 9.97 -11.73
C ASN A 52 15.88 10.48 -10.27
N ARG A 53 15.07 9.82 -9.44
CA ARG A 53 14.87 10.10 -8.01
C ARG A 53 14.56 8.80 -7.25
N ILE A 54 14.80 8.80 -5.94
CA ILE A 54 14.42 7.69 -5.07
C ILE A 54 12.88 7.54 -5.06
N SER A 55 12.39 6.32 -5.28
CA SER A 55 10.95 6.01 -5.29
C SER A 55 10.51 5.09 -4.14
N LYS A 56 11.43 4.35 -3.50
CA LYS A 56 11.14 3.34 -2.48
C LYS A 56 12.28 3.22 -1.47
N VAL A 57 11.96 2.75 -0.26
CA VAL A 57 12.92 2.42 0.82
C VAL A 57 12.82 0.93 1.12
N ILE A 58 13.98 0.26 1.26
CA ILE A 58 14.09 -1.17 1.59
C ILE A 58 14.89 -1.32 2.88
N ALA A 59 14.38 -2.11 3.83
CA ALA A 59 15.04 -2.39 5.11
C ALA A 59 15.51 -3.86 5.15
N PHE A 60 16.66 -4.12 5.79
CA PHE A 60 17.31 -5.43 5.92
C PHE A 60 17.40 -5.88 7.38
#